data_AF-E1QPX7-F1
#
_entry.id   AF-E1QPX7-F1
#
_cell.length_a   1.000
_cell.length_b   1.000
_cell.length_c   1.000
_cell.angle_alpha   90.00
_cell.angle_beta   90.00
_cell.angle_gamma   90.00
#
_symmetry.space_group_name_H-M   'P 1'
#
loop_
_entity.id
_entity.type
_entity.pdbx_description
1 polymer ?
#
loop_
_entity_poly.entity_id
_entity_poly.type
_entity_poly.pdbx_seq_one_letter_code
_entity_poly.pdbx_strand_id
1 'polypeptide(L)'
;MPHLLVREDSLDSIHILILETLIVSMFQLALMQRGINTLSLTYLSKVTGLSIATIYRKMLELLSMGFVEKVNKGQYVVTARGAFLLSVAYLTGAVRANDAAFRYVIMKLKEDWGLEDFSDDEVKEYISLLIKGLVRLGRKIEDFCASSLSRTVLVLLPDNLRIGMKPLDQVIAETLNVPLELVRKAERVIAKALLELLPVVTLNDGCKAALLIEESSGKPFVKPVAIKCRINGYALRLNCPILTSIMNKGNLLKTFHSYESR
;
A
#
# COMPACT_ATOMS: atom_id res chain seq x y z
N MET A 1 -10.81 -18.45 9.43
CA MET A 1 -10.55 -17.11 8.87
C MET A 1 -9.37 -16.99 7.87
N PRO A 2 -8.51 -18.00 7.56
CA PRO A 2 -7.53 -17.89 6.47
C PRO A 2 -8.12 -18.12 5.05
N HIS A 3 -9.17 -18.93 4.93
CA HIS A 3 -9.71 -19.40 3.64
C HIS A 3 -10.41 -18.34 2.77
N LEU A 4 -10.54 -17.09 3.25
CA LEU A 4 -11.29 -16.03 2.57
C LEU A 4 -10.45 -15.11 1.69
N LEU A 5 -9.11 -15.28 1.70
CA LEU A 5 -8.22 -14.27 1.13
C LEU A 5 -7.42 -14.73 -0.09
N VAL A 6 -7.23 -16.03 -0.27
CA VAL A 6 -6.50 -16.63 -1.40
C VAL A 6 -7.37 -17.75 -1.95
N ARG A 7 -7.52 -17.82 -3.28
CA ARG A 7 -8.12 -19.02 -3.90
C ARG A 7 -7.24 -20.22 -3.59
N GLU A 8 -7.77 -21.21 -2.85
CA GLU A 8 -7.10 -22.51 -2.61
C GLU A 8 -6.63 -23.17 -3.91
N ASP A 9 -7.25 -22.83 -5.05
CA ASP A 9 -6.94 -23.42 -6.36
C ASP A 9 -5.89 -22.66 -7.20
N SER A 10 -5.40 -21.48 -6.80
CA SER A 10 -4.51 -20.67 -7.67
C SER A 10 -3.10 -20.41 -7.16
N LEU A 11 -2.88 -20.41 -5.85
CA LEU A 11 -1.58 -20.15 -5.24
C LEU A 11 -1.29 -21.23 -4.19
N ASP A 12 -0.42 -22.16 -4.56
CA ASP A 12 0.07 -23.21 -3.66
C ASP A 12 1.34 -22.78 -2.90
N SER A 13 1.81 -23.62 -1.99
CA SER A 13 3.04 -23.38 -1.22
C SER A 13 4.30 -23.24 -2.09
N ILE A 14 4.30 -23.78 -3.32
CA ILE A 14 5.44 -23.68 -4.24
C ILE A 14 5.53 -22.26 -4.81
N HIS A 15 4.39 -21.63 -5.13
CA HIS A 15 4.37 -20.23 -5.56
C HIS A 15 4.98 -19.31 -4.50
N ILE A 16 4.58 -19.50 -3.24
CA ILE A 16 5.08 -18.70 -2.12
C ILE A 16 6.59 -18.94 -1.93
N LEU A 17 7.04 -20.18 -1.97
CA LEU A 17 8.47 -20.51 -1.88
C LEU A 17 9.30 -19.86 -3.00
N ILE A 18 8.80 -19.86 -4.23
CA ILE A 18 9.48 -19.21 -5.37
C ILE A 18 9.56 -17.70 -5.15
N LEU A 19 8.47 -17.06 -4.73
CA LEU A 19 8.41 -15.62 -4.45
C LEU A 19 9.37 -15.23 -3.29
N GLU A 20 9.36 -15.99 -2.19
CA GLU A 20 10.27 -15.77 -1.06
C GLU A 20 11.74 -15.92 -1.47
N THR A 21 12.05 -16.94 -2.27
CA THR A 21 13.42 -17.15 -2.73
C THR A 21 13.86 -16.02 -3.66
N LEU A 22 12.98 -15.56 -4.56
CA LEU A 22 13.26 -14.44 -5.45
C LEU A 22 13.50 -13.14 -4.67
N ILE A 23 12.61 -12.78 -3.73
CA ILE A 23 12.75 -11.52 -2.98
C ILE A 23 14.05 -11.50 -2.17
N VAL A 24 14.41 -12.61 -1.52
CA VAL A 24 15.68 -12.72 -0.79
C VAL A 24 16.87 -12.57 -1.75
N SER A 25 16.80 -13.21 -2.92
CA SER A 25 17.87 -13.17 -3.93
C SER A 25 18.07 -11.77 -4.53
N MET A 26 16.99 -11.00 -4.73
CA MET A 26 17.03 -9.61 -5.21
C MET A 26 17.83 -8.72 -4.25
N PHE A 27 17.53 -8.76 -2.95
CA PHE A 27 18.18 -7.89 -1.98
C PHE A 27 19.58 -8.38 -1.58
N GLN A 28 19.84 -9.69 -1.58
CA GLN A 28 21.19 -10.19 -1.40
C GLN A 28 22.13 -9.79 -2.57
N LEU A 29 21.61 -9.74 -3.80
CA LEU A 29 22.39 -9.30 -4.97
C LEU A 29 22.75 -7.82 -4.89
N ALA A 30 21.80 -6.97 -4.46
CA ALA A 30 22.04 -5.55 -4.21
C ALA A 30 23.16 -5.31 -3.18
N LEU A 31 23.26 -6.19 -2.18
CA LEU A 31 24.27 -6.10 -1.11
C LEU A 31 25.64 -6.71 -1.49
N MET A 32 25.69 -7.73 -2.35
CA MET A 32 26.91 -8.53 -2.53
C MET A 32 27.73 -8.22 -3.79
N GLN A 33 27.30 -7.37 -4.73
CA GLN A 33 28.03 -7.06 -5.98
C GLN A 33 28.66 -8.30 -6.68
N ARG A 34 28.00 -9.47 -6.65
CA ARG A 34 28.53 -10.69 -7.27
C ARG A 34 27.90 -10.87 -8.65
N GLY A 35 28.72 -11.15 -9.67
CA GLY A 35 28.31 -11.42 -11.05
C GLY A 35 27.54 -12.73 -11.28
N ILE A 36 26.88 -13.27 -10.25
CA ILE A 36 26.04 -14.48 -10.33
C ILE A 36 24.61 -14.03 -10.59
N ASN A 37 23.97 -14.59 -11.63
CA ASN A 37 22.57 -14.32 -11.93
C ASN A 37 21.63 -15.07 -10.96
N THR A 38 21.49 -14.54 -9.74
CA THR A 38 20.63 -15.09 -8.67
C THR A 38 19.13 -14.96 -8.96
N LEU A 39 18.76 -14.21 -10.00
CA LEU A 39 17.39 -14.00 -10.45
C LEU A 39 16.96 -14.98 -11.56
N SER A 40 17.78 -16.01 -11.81
CA SER A 40 17.53 -17.03 -12.84
C SER A 40 16.79 -18.24 -12.32
N LEU A 41 16.00 -18.90 -13.19
CA LEU A 41 15.29 -20.14 -12.85
C LEU A 41 16.25 -21.27 -12.43
N THR A 42 17.44 -21.29 -13.02
CA THR A 42 18.54 -22.20 -12.65
C THR A 42 19.01 -21.99 -11.22
N TYR A 43 19.14 -20.74 -10.78
CA TYR A 43 19.51 -20.44 -9.41
C TYR A 43 18.38 -20.84 -8.45
N LEU A 44 17.13 -20.48 -8.79
CA LEU A 44 15.97 -20.89 -8.00
C LEU A 44 15.88 -22.41 -7.84
N SER A 45 16.14 -23.17 -8.90
CA SER A 45 16.16 -24.65 -8.86
C SER A 45 17.20 -25.18 -7.89
N LYS A 46 18.41 -24.60 -7.93
CA LYS A 46 19.49 -24.98 -7.02
C LYS A 46 19.16 -24.68 -5.55
N VAL A 47 18.56 -23.53 -5.26
CA VAL A 47 18.28 -23.10 -3.88
C VAL A 47 17.06 -23.81 -3.30
N THR A 48 16.00 -23.98 -4.09
CA THR A 48 14.75 -24.60 -3.62
C THR A 48 14.76 -26.13 -3.69
N GLY A 49 15.68 -26.72 -4.46
CA GLY A 49 15.71 -28.16 -4.75
C GLY A 49 14.63 -28.63 -5.73
N LEU A 50 13.79 -27.72 -6.26
CA LEU A 50 12.75 -28.03 -7.23
C LEU A 50 13.34 -28.22 -8.63
N SER A 51 12.71 -29.08 -9.44
CA SER A 51 13.11 -29.23 -10.84
C SER A 51 12.89 -27.93 -11.62
N ILE A 52 13.77 -27.65 -12.58
CA ILE A 52 13.66 -26.48 -13.46
C ILE A 52 12.29 -26.43 -14.16
N ALA A 53 11.77 -27.60 -14.58
CA ALA A 53 10.45 -27.69 -15.22
C ALA A 53 9.30 -27.27 -14.30
N THR A 54 9.35 -27.65 -13.01
CA THR A 54 8.36 -27.22 -12.02
C THR A 54 8.44 -25.73 -11.77
N ILE A 55 9.65 -25.19 -11.55
CA ILE A 55 9.84 -23.74 -11.38
C ILE A 55 9.36 -22.97 -12.60
N TYR A 56 9.68 -23.44 -13.81
CA TYR A 56 9.27 -22.77 -15.04
C TYR A 56 7.74 -22.67 -15.15
N ARG A 57 7.01 -23.76 -14.91
CA ARG A 57 5.52 -23.76 -14.92
C ARG A 57 4.95 -22.78 -13.90
N LYS A 58 5.42 -22.85 -12.65
CA LYS A 58 4.96 -21.97 -11.57
C LYS A 58 5.36 -20.51 -11.80
N MET A 59 6.50 -20.26 -12.43
CA MET A 59 6.91 -18.92 -12.82
C MET A 59 6.00 -18.33 -13.90
N LEU A 60 5.57 -19.13 -14.88
CA LEU A 60 4.60 -18.69 -15.89
C LEU A 60 3.25 -18.34 -15.25
N GLU A 61 2.80 -19.13 -14.28
CA GLU A 61 1.62 -18.82 -13.45
C GLU A 61 1.80 -17.46 -12.74
N LEU A 62 2.91 -17.27 -12.00
CA LEU A 62 3.22 -16.00 -11.31
C LEU A 62 3.32 -14.79 -12.25
N LEU A 63 3.89 -14.95 -13.44
CA LEU A 63 3.96 -13.92 -14.48
C LEU A 63 2.56 -13.57 -15.00
N SER A 64 1.73 -14.56 -15.28
CA SER A 64 0.36 -14.34 -15.76
C SER A 64 -0.51 -13.62 -14.72
N MET A 65 -0.24 -13.87 -13.44
CA MET A 65 -0.89 -13.19 -12.32
C MET A 65 -0.24 -11.84 -11.97
N GLY A 66 0.88 -11.47 -12.60
CA GLY A 66 1.58 -10.20 -12.36
C GLY A 66 2.25 -10.08 -10.98
N PHE A 67 2.53 -11.20 -10.31
CA PHE A 67 3.28 -11.22 -9.05
C PHE A 67 4.80 -11.16 -9.28
N VAL A 68 5.23 -11.55 -10.48
CA VAL A 68 6.61 -11.49 -10.94
C VAL A 68 6.62 -10.82 -12.31
N GLU A 69 7.71 -10.12 -12.63
CA GLU A 69 7.98 -9.61 -13.97
C GLU A 69 9.35 -10.09 -14.47
N LYS A 70 9.52 -10.10 -15.78
CA LYS A 70 10.79 -10.44 -16.43
C LYS A 70 11.49 -9.17 -16.88
N VAL A 71 12.57 -8.82 -16.20
CA VAL A 71 13.32 -7.56 -16.46
C VAL A 71 14.38 -7.70 -17.53
N ASN A 72 14.94 -8.90 -17.71
CA ASN A 72 16.01 -9.17 -18.68
C ASN A 72 15.99 -10.65 -19.11
N LYS A 73 16.91 -11.04 -20.00
CA LYS A 73 17.06 -12.42 -20.47
C LYS A 73 17.31 -13.37 -19.28
N GLY A 74 16.25 -14.08 -18.89
CA GLY A 74 16.29 -15.05 -17.80
C GLY A 74 16.37 -14.45 -16.40
N GLN A 75 16.04 -13.16 -16.22
CA GLN A 75 15.99 -12.49 -14.92
C GLN A 75 14.56 -12.12 -14.57
N TYR A 76 14.15 -12.50 -13.37
CA TYR A 76 12.80 -12.30 -12.85
C TYR A 76 12.86 -11.55 -11.53
N VAL A 77 11.95 -10.60 -11.32
CA VAL A 77 11.85 -9.82 -10.07
C VAL A 77 10.42 -9.82 -9.55
N VAL A 78 10.30 -9.73 -8.22
CA VAL A 78 9.01 -9.65 -7.54
C VAL A 78 8.44 -8.24 -7.72
N THR A 79 7.18 -8.15 -8.16
CA THR A 79 6.46 -6.88 -8.30
C THR A 79 5.91 -6.42 -6.95
N ALA A 80 5.45 -5.17 -6.84
CA ALA A 80 4.72 -4.68 -5.67
C ALA A 80 3.53 -5.58 -5.28
N ARG A 81 2.84 -6.15 -6.28
CA ARG A 81 1.72 -7.08 -6.08
C ARG A 81 2.19 -8.41 -5.48
N GLY A 82 3.31 -8.95 -5.96
CA GLY A 82 3.92 -10.15 -5.38
C GLY A 82 4.44 -9.93 -3.97
N ALA A 83 5.06 -8.78 -3.70
CA ALA A 83 5.50 -8.38 -2.37
C ALA A 83 4.31 -8.23 -1.42
N PHE A 84 3.21 -7.60 -1.86
CA PHE A 84 1.99 -7.51 -1.08
C PHE A 84 1.42 -8.90 -0.77
N LEU A 85 1.34 -9.82 -1.73
CA LEU A 85 0.90 -11.20 -1.49
C LEU A 85 1.74 -11.88 -0.40
N LEU A 86 3.07 -11.79 -0.47
CA LEU A 86 3.97 -12.32 0.55
C LEU A 86 3.72 -11.69 1.93
N SER A 87 3.46 -10.39 1.97
CA SER A 87 3.13 -9.70 3.22
C SER A 87 1.84 -10.22 3.85
N VAL A 88 0.82 -10.52 3.04
CA VAL A 88 -0.43 -11.11 3.55
C VAL A 88 -0.19 -12.55 4.02
N ALA A 89 0.57 -13.35 3.27
CA ALA A 89 0.90 -14.72 3.68
C ALA A 89 1.62 -14.75 5.03
N TYR A 90 2.57 -13.82 5.26
CA TYR A 90 3.25 -13.65 6.54
C TYR A 90 2.30 -13.23 7.66
N LEU A 91 1.53 -12.15 7.47
CA LEU A 91 0.68 -11.58 8.53
C LEU A 91 -0.52 -12.46 8.92
N THR A 92 -0.97 -13.31 8.00
CA THR A 92 -2.08 -14.25 8.26
C THR A 92 -1.60 -15.61 8.76
N GLY A 93 -0.28 -15.87 8.76
CA GLY A 93 0.29 -17.16 9.10
C GLY A 93 -0.07 -18.28 8.12
N ALA A 94 -0.48 -17.94 6.89
CA ALA A 94 -0.92 -18.91 5.88
C ALA A 94 0.21 -19.85 5.42
N VAL A 95 1.46 -19.40 5.52
CA VAL A 95 2.66 -20.20 5.23
C VAL A 95 3.70 -19.94 6.34
N ARG A 96 4.60 -20.89 6.60
CA ARG A 96 5.80 -20.66 7.44
C ARG A 96 6.69 -19.63 6.75
N ALA A 97 6.35 -18.36 6.91
CA ALA A 97 7.03 -17.26 6.28
C ALA A 97 8.27 -16.88 7.09
N ASN A 98 9.37 -16.65 6.39
CA ASN A 98 10.66 -16.33 7.00
C ASN A 98 10.72 -14.84 7.37
N ASP A 99 10.98 -14.50 8.64
CA ASP A 99 11.11 -13.11 9.12
C ASP A 99 12.12 -12.29 8.28
N ALA A 100 13.21 -12.91 7.84
CA ALA A 100 14.20 -12.26 6.99
C ALA A 100 13.64 -11.93 5.60
N ALA A 101 12.81 -12.83 5.03
CA ALA A 101 12.13 -12.58 3.76
C ALA A 101 11.08 -11.48 3.91
N PHE A 102 10.34 -11.46 5.01
CA PHE A 102 9.34 -10.43 5.30
C PHE A 102 9.97 -9.03 5.38
N ARG A 103 11.17 -8.90 5.98
CA ARG A 103 11.89 -7.62 5.97
C ARG A 103 12.18 -7.13 4.56
N TYR A 104 12.61 -8.01 3.64
CA TYR A 104 12.84 -7.64 2.24
C TYR A 104 11.55 -7.31 1.49
N VAL A 105 10.43 -7.96 1.85
CA VAL A 105 9.10 -7.59 1.34
C VAL A 105 8.73 -6.17 1.74
N ILE A 106 8.93 -5.79 3.02
CA ILE A 106 8.68 -4.42 3.48
C ILE A 106 9.59 -3.43 2.77
N MET A 107 10.88 -3.74 2.62
CA MET A 107 11.81 -2.89 1.85
C MET A 107 11.34 -2.68 0.42
N LYS A 108 10.88 -3.73 -0.27
CA LYS A 108 10.37 -3.64 -1.64
C LYS A 108 9.11 -2.79 -1.74
N LEU A 109 8.15 -3.00 -0.84
CA LEU A 109 6.94 -2.20 -0.80
C LEU A 109 7.24 -0.73 -0.48
N LYS A 110 8.23 -0.46 0.37
CA LYS A 110 8.67 0.91 0.65
C LYS A 110 9.25 1.58 -0.58
N GLU A 111 10.11 0.90 -1.32
CA GLU A 111 10.65 1.39 -2.59
C GLU A 111 9.52 1.66 -3.60
N ASP A 112 8.63 0.67 -3.82
CA ASP A 112 7.56 0.77 -4.81
C ASP A 112 6.50 1.84 -4.46
N TRP A 113 6.31 2.13 -3.16
CA TRP A 113 5.36 3.14 -2.66
C TRP A 113 6.01 4.47 -2.28
N GLY A 114 7.32 4.64 -2.45
CA GLY A 114 8.07 5.84 -2.05
C GLY A 114 7.96 6.14 -0.55
N LEU A 115 8.10 5.13 0.29
CA LEU A 115 8.00 5.16 1.75
C LEU A 115 9.35 4.96 2.44
N GLU A 116 10.45 5.38 1.83
CA GLU A 116 11.82 5.18 2.35
C GLU A 116 12.00 5.79 3.75
N ASP A 117 11.39 6.96 4.00
CA ASP A 117 11.44 7.70 5.26
C ASP A 117 10.42 7.22 6.33
N PHE A 118 9.73 6.12 6.07
CA PHE A 118 8.72 5.55 6.98
C PHE A 118 9.31 4.35 7.70
N SER A 119 8.91 4.11 8.95
CA SER A 119 9.34 2.93 9.68
C SER A 119 8.70 1.67 9.11
N ASP A 120 9.36 0.53 9.28
CA ASP A 120 8.83 -0.76 8.82
C ASP A 120 7.54 -1.13 9.56
N ASP A 121 7.40 -0.71 10.82
CA ASP A 121 6.19 -0.89 11.62
C ASP A 121 5.00 -0.10 11.07
N GLU A 122 5.20 1.16 10.64
CA GLU A 122 4.14 1.96 10.01
C GLU A 122 3.60 1.28 8.74
N VAL A 123 4.51 0.72 7.92
CA VAL A 123 4.13 0.02 6.68
C VAL A 123 3.44 -1.31 6.98
N LYS A 124 3.94 -2.07 7.97
CA LYS A 124 3.31 -3.32 8.43
C LYS A 124 1.89 -3.10 8.94
N GLU A 125 1.66 -2.05 9.74
CA GLU A 125 0.34 -1.72 10.27
C GLU A 125 -0.59 -1.23 9.14
N TYR A 126 -0.06 -0.47 8.16
CA TYR A 126 -0.81 -0.09 6.96
C TYR A 126 -1.27 -1.33 6.16
N ILE A 127 -0.37 -2.28 5.88
CA ILE A 127 -0.71 -3.54 5.21
C ILE A 127 -1.77 -4.33 6.01
N SER A 128 -1.65 -4.37 7.34
CA SER A 128 -2.63 -5.02 8.21
C SER A 128 -4.02 -4.39 8.05
N LEU A 129 -4.10 -3.07 7.96
CA LEU A 129 -5.36 -2.36 7.65
C LEU A 129 -5.88 -2.69 6.25
N LEU A 130 -5.01 -2.76 5.24
CA LEU A 130 -5.39 -3.12 3.87
C LEU A 130 -6.04 -4.52 3.83
N ILE A 131 -5.46 -5.49 4.53
CA ILE A 131 -6.02 -6.85 4.65
C ILE A 131 -7.43 -6.79 5.26
N LYS A 132 -7.63 -6.02 6.35
CA LYS A 132 -8.97 -5.84 6.95
C LYS A 132 -9.95 -5.19 5.98
N GLY A 133 -9.51 -4.18 5.22
CA GLY A 133 -10.32 -3.53 4.19
C GLY A 133 -10.72 -4.48 3.06
N LEU A 134 -9.81 -5.33 2.60
CA LEU A 134 -10.10 -6.35 1.59
C LEU A 134 -11.13 -7.38 2.08
N VAL A 135 -10.95 -7.90 3.32
CA VAL A 135 -11.90 -8.82 3.95
C VAL A 135 -13.29 -8.17 4.05
N ARG A 136 -13.37 -6.92 4.51
CA ARG A 136 -14.62 -6.17 4.61
C ARG A 136 -15.36 -6.10 3.27
N LEU A 137 -14.62 -5.81 2.20
CA LEU A 137 -15.18 -5.66 0.85
C LEU A 137 -15.46 -7.00 0.16
N GLY A 138 -15.14 -8.14 0.79
CA GLY A 138 -15.18 -9.45 0.14
C GLY A 138 -14.26 -9.54 -1.08
N ARG A 139 -13.23 -8.68 -1.16
CA ARG A 139 -12.28 -8.64 -2.26
C ARG A 139 -11.14 -9.59 -1.99
N LYS A 140 -10.72 -10.29 -3.04
CA LYS A 140 -9.59 -11.20 -2.97
C LYS A 140 -8.28 -10.43 -3.14
N ILE A 141 -7.19 -10.99 -2.62
CA ILE A 141 -5.86 -10.37 -2.71
C ILE A 141 -5.40 -10.29 -4.16
N GLU A 142 -5.76 -11.30 -4.96
CA GLU A 142 -5.39 -11.34 -6.37
C GLU A 142 -5.98 -10.12 -7.09
N ASP A 143 -7.18 -9.66 -6.75
CA ASP A 143 -7.81 -8.53 -7.43
C ASP A 143 -7.35 -7.15 -6.91
N PHE A 144 -6.42 -7.12 -5.95
CA PHE A 144 -5.96 -5.90 -5.32
C PHE A 144 -4.80 -5.23 -6.08
N CYS A 145 -4.98 -3.95 -6.40
CA CYS A 145 -3.98 -3.14 -7.07
C CYS A 145 -2.97 -2.56 -6.08
N ALA A 146 -1.94 -3.35 -5.75
CA ALA A 146 -0.85 -2.93 -4.87
C ALA A 146 0.29 -2.18 -5.57
N SER A 147 0.19 -1.93 -6.89
CA SER A 147 1.25 -1.23 -7.64
C SER A 147 1.29 0.29 -7.42
N SER A 148 0.28 0.87 -6.76
CA SER A 148 0.25 2.30 -6.45
C SER A 148 -0.34 2.54 -5.07
N LEU A 149 0.43 3.21 -4.22
CA LEU A 149 0.02 3.61 -2.86
C LEU A 149 -1.29 4.40 -2.84
N SER A 150 -1.47 5.33 -3.78
CA SER A 150 -2.70 6.12 -3.89
C SER A 150 -3.96 5.26 -4.05
N ARG A 151 -3.87 4.14 -4.77
CA ARG A 151 -5.02 3.25 -5.01
C ARG A 151 -5.26 2.29 -3.85
N THR A 152 -4.22 1.90 -3.13
CA THR A 152 -4.36 0.96 -2.01
C THR A 152 -5.22 1.55 -0.89
N VAL A 153 -5.16 2.86 -0.65
CA VAL A 153 -5.94 3.49 0.44
C VAL A 153 -7.45 3.40 0.25
N LEU A 154 -7.95 3.18 -0.97
CA LEU A 154 -9.38 3.11 -1.27
C LEU A 154 -10.10 2.00 -0.49
N VAL A 155 -9.43 0.89 -0.17
CA VAL A 155 -10.07 -0.21 0.59
C VAL A 155 -10.29 0.13 2.06
N LEU A 156 -9.61 1.17 2.57
CA LEU A 156 -9.73 1.67 3.93
C LEU A 156 -10.89 2.66 4.10
N LEU A 157 -11.36 3.26 3.00
CA LEU A 157 -12.35 4.32 3.03
C LEU A 157 -13.79 3.75 3.00
N PRO A 158 -14.78 4.47 3.56
CA PRO A 158 -16.17 4.07 3.48
C PRO A 158 -16.69 4.18 2.03
N ASP A 159 -17.66 3.35 1.67
CA ASP A 159 -18.09 3.16 0.28
C ASP A 159 -18.69 4.41 -0.37
N ASN A 160 -19.24 5.31 0.43
CA ASN A 160 -19.82 6.58 -0.02
C ASN A 160 -18.90 7.79 0.18
N LEU A 161 -17.67 7.58 0.69
CA LEU A 161 -16.72 8.63 1.08
C LEU A 161 -17.35 9.73 1.97
N ARG A 162 -18.45 9.46 2.67
CA ARG A 162 -19.09 10.43 3.57
C ARG A 162 -18.45 10.33 4.94
N ILE A 163 -17.48 11.19 5.21
CA ILE A 163 -16.77 11.26 6.49
C ILE A 163 -17.57 12.13 7.47
N GLY A 164 -18.34 13.11 6.96
CA GLY A 164 -19.09 14.04 7.80
C GLY A 164 -18.15 14.85 8.69
N MET A 165 -18.53 15.08 9.95
CA MET A 165 -17.73 15.89 10.89
C MET A 165 -16.67 15.09 11.67
N LYS A 166 -16.67 13.75 11.59
CA LYS A 166 -15.72 12.93 12.35
C LYS A 166 -14.30 13.02 11.77
N PRO A 167 -13.24 12.93 12.59
CA PRO A 167 -11.88 12.75 12.10
C PRO A 167 -11.75 11.50 11.20
N LEU A 168 -10.95 11.56 10.13
CA LEU A 168 -10.85 10.46 9.16
C LEU A 168 -10.27 9.19 9.79
N ASP A 169 -9.31 9.29 10.71
CA ASP A 169 -8.77 8.16 11.46
C ASP A 169 -9.86 7.40 12.23
N GLN A 170 -10.80 8.15 12.83
CA GLN A 170 -11.97 7.57 13.50
C GLN A 170 -12.91 6.89 12.50
N VAL A 171 -13.17 7.51 11.35
CA VAL A 171 -14.04 6.92 10.31
C VAL A 171 -13.43 5.63 9.76
N ILE A 172 -12.12 5.58 9.52
CA ILE A 172 -11.43 4.36 9.08
C ILE A 172 -11.52 3.27 10.16
N ALA A 173 -11.29 3.63 11.43
CA ALA A 173 -11.38 2.69 12.55
C ALA A 173 -12.78 2.05 12.66
N GLU A 174 -13.83 2.88 12.58
CA GLU A 174 -15.22 2.43 12.59
C GLU A 174 -15.55 1.59 11.34
N THR A 175 -15.10 2.03 10.16
CA THR A 175 -15.34 1.34 8.87
C THR A 175 -14.74 -0.07 8.86
N LEU A 176 -13.55 -0.23 9.42
CA LEU A 176 -12.83 -1.51 9.45
C LEU A 176 -13.10 -2.33 10.71
N ASN A 177 -13.88 -1.80 11.66
CA ASN A 177 -14.11 -2.38 12.98
C ASN A 177 -12.80 -2.73 13.70
N VAL A 178 -11.87 -1.77 13.79
CA VAL A 178 -10.56 -1.92 14.45
C VAL A 178 -10.33 -0.84 15.51
N PRO A 179 -9.44 -1.07 16.49
CA PRO A 179 -9.06 -0.03 17.44
C PRO A 179 -8.44 1.18 16.75
N LEU A 180 -8.78 2.39 17.21
CA LEU A 180 -8.26 3.65 16.67
C LEU A 180 -6.73 3.73 16.67
N GLU A 181 -6.09 3.18 17.70
CA GLU A 181 -4.62 3.17 17.80
C GLU A 181 -3.95 2.41 16.65
N LEU A 182 -4.61 1.39 16.08
CA LEU A 182 -4.08 0.66 14.94
C LEU A 182 -4.05 1.55 13.68
N VAL A 183 -5.09 2.36 13.49
CA VAL A 183 -5.12 3.36 12.40
C VAL A 183 -4.03 4.42 12.59
N ARG A 184 -3.83 4.88 13.84
CA ARG A 184 -2.82 5.90 14.16
C ARG A 184 -1.39 5.43 13.92
N LYS A 185 -1.08 4.16 14.18
CA LYS A 185 0.24 3.59 13.84
C LYS A 185 0.56 3.63 12.34
N ALA A 186 -0.46 3.65 11.48
CA ALA A 186 -0.31 3.76 10.03
C ALA A 186 -0.60 5.18 9.50
N GLU A 187 -0.83 6.16 10.37
CA GLU A 187 -1.40 7.47 10.01
C GLU A 187 -0.60 8.17 8.90
N ARG A 188 0.73 8.20 9.04
CA ARG A 188 1.62 8.84 8.06
C ARG A 188 1.48 8.21 6.67
N VAL A 189 1.43 6.88 6.60
CA VAL A 189 1.32 6.15 5.32
C VAL A 189 -0.03 6.42 4.66
N ILE A 190 -1.12 6.38 5.44
CA ILE A 190 -2.47 6.70 4.96
C ILE A 190 -2.53 8.15 4.46
N ALA A 191 -1.96 9.09 5.21
CA ALA A 191 -1.94 10.51 4.84
C ALA A 191 -1.18 10.74 3.53
N LYS A 192 -0.02 10.09 3.34
CA LYS A 192 0.71 10.16 2.07
C LYS A 192 -0.12 9.60 0.91
N ALA A 193 -0.74 8.43 1.11
CA ALA A 193 -1.58 7.82 0.07
C ALA A 193 -2.73 8.73 -0.36
N LEU A 194 -3.38 9.42 0.60
CA LEU A 194 -4.46 10.37 0.31
C LEU A 194 -3.97 11.63 -0.41
N LEU A 195 -2.79 12.14 -0.08
CA LEU A 195 -2.17 13.26 -0.81
C LEU A 195 -1.80 12.91 -2.25
N GLU A 196 -1.56 11.63 -2.55
CA GLU A 196 -1.32 11.16 -3.92
C GLU A 196 -2.62 10.84 -4.67
N LEU A 197 -3.70 10.53 -3.95
CA LEU A 197 -5.00 10.17 -4.51
C LEU A 197 -5.91 11.38 -4.78
N LEU A 198 -5.96 12.34 -3.87
CA LEU A 198 -6.97 13.40 -3.84
C LEU A 198 -6.42 14.74 -4.36
N PRO A 199 -7.29 15.70 -4.73
CA PRO A 199 -6.88 17.06 -5.03
C PRO A 199 -6.10 17.68 -3.87
N VAL A 200 -4.93 18.27 -4.19
CA VAL A 200 -4.04 18.88 -3.21
C VAL A 200 -3.96 20.39 -3.42
N VAL A 201 -4.11 21.15 -2.34
CA VAL A 201 -3.82 22.59 -2.32
C VAL A 201 -2.57 22.86 -1.49
N THR A 202 -1.84 23.91 -1.87
CA THR A 202 -0.72 24.42 -1.06
C THR A 202 -1.21 25.59 -0.23
N LEU A 203 -1.02 25.50 1.09
CA LEU A 203 -1.40 26.52 2.06
C LEU A 203 -0.31 27.60 2.13
N ASN A 204 -0.63 28.73 2.78
CA ASN A 204 0.26 29.89 2.86
C ASN A 204 1.58 29.62 3.60
N ASP A 205 1.62 28.59 4.45
CA ASP A 205 2.81 28.12 5.16
C ASP A 205 3.63 27.09 4.35
N GLY A 206 3.22 26.80 3.11
CA GLY A 206 3.83 25.79 2.25
C GLY A 206 3.38 24.36 2.55
N CYS A 207 2.48 24.14 3.52
CA CYS A 207 1.90 22.82 3.75
C CYS A 207 1.01 22.40 2.58
N LYS A 208 1.03 21.11 2.25
CA LYS A 208 0.14 20.53 1.24
C LYS A 208 -1.03 19.85 1.93
N ALA A 209 -2.27 20.14 1.54
CA ALA A 209 -3.46 19.54 2.10
C ALA A 209 -4.28 18.82 1.02
N ALA A 210 -4.58 17.54 1.26
CA ALA A 210 -5.52 16.76 0.47
C ALA A 210 -6.95 17.11 0.87
N LEU A 211 -7.79 17.38 -0.12
CA LEU A 211 -9.16 17.82 0.07
C LEU A 211 -10.15 16.77 -0.40
N LEU A 212 -11.18 16.55 0.40
CA LEU A 212 -12.37 15.80 0.02
C LEU A 212 -13.54 16.77 -0.14
N ILE A 213 -14.28 16.63 -1.23
CA ILE A 213 -15.49 17.41 -1.48
C ILE A 213 -16.67 16.50 -1.17
N GLU A 214 -17.47 16.90 -0.19
CA GLU A 214 -18.68 16.19 0.22
C GLU A 214 -19.90 17.09 0.01
N GLU A 215 -21.07 16.50 -0.17
CA GLU A 215 -22.33 17.25 -0.22
C GLU A 215 -23.12 17.00 1.07
N SER A 216 -23.43 18.07 1.79
CA SER A 216 -24.27 18.01 2.99
C SER A 216 -25.42 19.00 2.83
N SER A 217 -26.66 18.52 2.92
CA SER A 217 -27.87 19.35 2.81
C SER A 217 -27.94 20.18 1.52
N GLY A 218 -27.54 19.60 0.39
CA GLY A 218 -27.56 20.26 -0.93
C GLY A 218 -26.47 21.30 -1.16
N LYS A 219 -25.48 21.41 -0.24
CA LYS A 219 -24.34 22.32 -0.38
C LYS A 219 -23.02 21.54 -0.38
N PRO A 220 -22.13 21.79 -1.35
CA PRO A 220 -20.79 21.21 -1.31
C PRO A 220 -20.01 21.82 -0.16
N PHE A 221 -19.36 20.98 0.63
CA PHE A 221 -18.40 21.38 1.64
C PHE A 221 -17.06 20.69 1.37
N VAL A 222 -15.98 21.45 1.56
CA VAL A 222 -14.62 20.98 1.31
C VAL A 222 -13.99 20.66 2.66
N LYS A 223 -13.55 19.42 2.82
CA LYS A 223 -12.92 18.93 4.03
C LYS A 223 -11.47 18.53 3.75
N PRO A 224 -10.50 19.14 4.44
CA PRO A 224 -9.15 18.60 4.47
C PRO A 224 -9.13 17.23 5.16
N VAL A 225 -8.42 16.26 4.59
CA VAL A 225 -8.38 14.87 5.09
C VAL A 225 -6.97 14.34 5.33
N ALA A 226 -5.96 14.96 4.72
CA ALA A 226 -4.57 14.66 4.99
C ALA A 226 -3.71 15.91 4.73
N ILE A 227 -2.56 16.01 5.40
CA ILE A 227 -1.62 17.12 5.24
C ILE A 227 -0.18 16.62 5.22
N LYS A 228 0.68 17.33 4.49
CA LYS A 228 2.14 17.23 4.59
C LYS A 228 2.71 18.61 4.91
N CYS A 229 3.30 18.75 6.09
CA CYS A 229 3.99 19.94 6.55
C CYS A 229 5.48 19.66 6.80
N ARG A 230 6.29 20.71 6.76
CA ARG A 230 7.73 20.60 7.08
C ARG A 230 7.97 20.22 8.54
N ILE A 231 7.14 20.72 9.47
CA ILE A 231 7.30 20.54 10.91
C ILE A 231 6.72 19.20 11.37
N ASN A 232 5.47 18.91 10.99
CA ASN A 232 4.73 17.74 11.49
C ASN A 232 4.77 16.53 10.55
N GLY A 233 5.42 16.65 9.39
CA GLY A 233 5.42 15.59 8.38
C GLY A 233 4.02 15.32 7.82
N TYR A 234 3.72 14.04 7.61
CA TYR A 234 2.43 13.56 7.13
C TYR A 234 1.45 13.35 8.29
N ALA A 235 0.19 13.79 8.17
CA ALA A 235 -0.82 13.55 9.20
C ALA A 235 -2.25 13.50 8.59
N LEU A 236 -3.13 12.76 9.24
CA LEU A 236 -4.58 12.79 8.98
C LEU A 236 -5.26 13.83 9.87
N ARG A 237 -4.70 14.06 11.06
CA ARG A 237 -5.21 15.05 12.00
C ARG A 237 -4.73 16.45 11.66
N LEU A 238 -5.68 17.37 11.63
CA LEU A 238 -5.45 18.75 11.21
C LEU A 238 -5.45 19.67 12.42
N ASN A 239 -4.49 19.47 13.32
CA ASN A 239 -4.16 20.49 14.32
C ASN A 239 -3.26 21.58 13.68
N CYS A 240 -3.63 22.03 12.48
CA CYS A 240 -2.96 23.13 11.79
C CYS A 240 -3.76 24.41 12.03
N PRO A 241 -3.24 25.40 12.78
CA PRO A 241 -3.93 26.66 13.08
C PRO A 241 -4.35 27.45 11.85
N ILE A 242 -3.69 27.22 10.71
CA ILE A 242 -3.95 27.91 9.45
C ILE A 242 -5.15 27.30 8.72
N LEU A 243 -5.33 25.97 8.81
CA LEU A 243 -6.49 25.28 8.23
C LEU A 243 -7.79 25.68 8.91
N THR A 244 -7.80 25.86 10.23
CA THR A 244 -8.98 26.37 10.95
C THR A 244 -9.33 27.80 10.51
N SER A 245 -8.33 28.64 10.19
CA SER A 245 -8.56 29.99 9.64
C SER A 245 -9.14 29.96 8.22
N ILE A 246 -8.68 29.03 7.37
CA ILE A 246 -9.14 28.87 5.99
C ILE A 246 -10.53 28.21 5.92
N MET A 247 -10.85 27.28 6.82
CA MET A 247 -12.18 26.68 6.90
C MET A 247 -13.24 27.66 7.44
N ASN A 248 -12.86 28.57 8.34
CA ASN A 248 -13.78 29.58 8.89
C ASN A 248 -14.05 30.74 7.92
N LYS A 249 -13.12 31.02 7.00
CA LYS A 249 -13.37 31.93 5.87
C LYS A 249 -13.87 31.08 4.71
N GLY A 250 -15.18 31.00 4.47
CA GLY A 250 -15.83 30.20 3.40
C GLY A 250 -15.42 30.53 1.94
N ASN A 251 -14.13 30.70 1.66
CA ASN A 251 -13.52 31.19 0.44
C ASN A 251 -12.78 30.08 -0.34
N LEU A 252 -12.80 28.82 0.10
CA LEU A 252 -12.15 27.73 -0.66
C LEU A 252 -12.76 27.54 -2.06
N LEU A 253 -14.03 27.93 -2.28
CA LEU A 253 -14.67 27.89 -3.60
C LEU A 253 -14.11 28.92 -4.60
N LYS A 254 -13.46 30.00 -4.15
CA LYS A 254 -12.88 31.01 -5.07
C LYS A 254 -11.57 30.57 -5.69
N THR A 255 -10.82 29.68 -5.04
CA THR A 255 -9.54 29.18 -5.54
C THR A 255 -9.69 28.10 -6.62
N PHE A 256 -10.86 27.46 -6.72
CA PHE A 256 -11.14 26.48 -7.78
C PHE A 256 -11.48 27.16 -9.12
N HIS A 257 -12.12 28.32 -9.12
CA HIS A 257 -12.43 29.05 -10.36
C HIS A 257 -11.20 29.63 -11.07
N SER A 258 -10.04 29.74 -10.43
CA SER A 258 -8.80 30.16 -11.11
C SER A 258 -8.04 29.03 -11.80
N TYR A 259 -8.48 27.77 -11.68
CA TYR A 259 -7.87 26.61 -12.33
C TYR A 259 -8.60 26.14 -13.60
N GLU A 260 -9.82 26.62 -13.88
CA GLU A 260 -10.56 26.33 -15.12
C GLU A 260 -10.36 27.40 -16.22
N SER A 261 -9.40 28.31 -16.07
CA SER A 261 -9.14 29.39 -17.05
C SER A 261 -7.67 29.50 -17.47
N ARG A 262 -6.96 28.37 -17.59
CA ARG A 262 -5.69 28.29 -18.31
C ARG A 262 -5.61 27.02 -19.15
#